data_AF-A0A0A8K4L5-F1
#
_entry.id   AF-A0A0A8K4L5-F1
#
_cell.length_a   1.000
_cell.length_b   1.000
_cell.length_c   1.000
_cell.angle_alpha   90.00
_cell.angle_beta   90.00
_cell.angle_gamma   90.00
#
_symmetry.space_group_name_H-M   'P 1'
#
loop_
_entity.id
_entity.type
_entity.pdbx_description
1 polymer ?
#
loop_
_entity_poly.entity_id
_entity_poly.type
_entity_poly.pdbx_seq_one_letter_code
_entity_poly.pdbx_strand_id
1 'polypeptide(L)' 'MNRKYISAEDFAAWVENVAGSDRKAAAMLSLARDTVAKYRDEGAPLYIGLACAALYHRLDPFSASALK' A
#
# COMPACT_ATOMS: atom_id res chain seq x y z
N MET A 1 -3.83 -13.49 -15.62
CA MET A 1 -2.51 -13.42 -14.96
C MET A 1 -2.74 -13.14 -13.48
N ASN A 2 -2.61 -14.14 -12.59
CA ASN A 2 -2.84 -13.95 -11.15
C ASN A 2 -1.60 -13.33 -10.51
N ARG A 3 -1.51 -11.99 -10.46
CA ARG A 3 -0.49 -11.31 -9.65
C ARG A 3 -0.78 -11.60 -8.17
N LYS A 4 0.19 -12.16 -7.46
CA LYS A 4 0.10 -12.36 -6.00
C LYS A 4 0.84 -11.28 -5.20
N TYR A 5 1.70 -10.50 -5.87
CA TYR A 5 2.59 -9.51 -5.28
C TYR A 5 2.74 -8.30 -6.19
N ILE A 6 3.09 -7.15 -5.61
CA ILE A 6 3.68 -5.99 -6.28
C ILE A 6 5.20 -6.03 -6.11
N SER A 7 5.96 -5.47 -7.06
CA SER A 7 7.42 -5.49 -6.99
C SER A 7 7.93 -4.60 -5.85
N ALA A 8 9.16 -4.86 -5.40
CA ALA A 8 9.89 -4.01 -4.47
C ALA A 8 9.99 -2.56 -4.99
N GLU A 9 10.30 -2.41 -6.28
CA GLU A 9 10.41 -1.12 -6.96
C GLU A 9 9.09 -0.33 -6.93
N ASP A 10 7.97 -0.96 -7.27
CA ASP A 10 6.65 -0.32 -7.26
C ASP A 10 6.27 0.12 -5.83
N PHE A 11 6.53 -0.73 -4.84
CA PHE A 11 6.25 -0.40 -3.45
C PHE A 11 7.14 0.72 -2.93
N ALA A 12 8.45 0.67 -3.20
CA ALA A 12 9.40 1.72 -2.83
C ALA A 12 9.02 3.06 -3.46
N ALA A 13 8.65 3.07 -4.74
CA ALA A 13 8.18 4.26 -5.44
C ALA A 13 6.90 4.83 -4.80
N TRP A 14 5.95 3.99 -4.39
CA TRP A 14 4.77 4.45 -3.66
C TRP A 14 5.14 5.06 -2.30
N VAL A 15 6.05 4.45 -1.54
CA VAL A 15 6.51 4.99 -0.26
C VAL A 15 7.16 6.36 -0.43
N GLU A 16 7.96 6.56 -1.48
CA GLU A 16 8.64 7.84 -1.75
C GLU A 16 7.68 8.93 -2.24
N ASN A 17 6.81 8.61 -3.19
CA ASN A 17 5.99 9.60 -3.88
C ASN A 17 4.64 9.87 -3.21
N VAL A 18 4.11 8.90 -2.45
CA VAL A 18 2.78 8.99 -1.82
C VAL A 18 2.92 9.16 -0.31
N ALA A 19 3.64 8.26 0.36
CA ALA A 19 3.77 8.32 1.81
C ALA A 19 4.82 9.34 2.28
N GLY A 20 5.89 9.53 1.52
CA GLY A 20 7.04 10.40 1.81
C GLY A 20 7.99 9.91 2.91
N SER A 21 7.66 8.83 3.62
CA SER A 21 8.56 8.17 4.59
C SER A 21 8.00 6.82 5.04
N ASP A 22 8.87 5.91 5.50
CA ASP A 22 8.46 4.61 6.04
C ASP A 22 7.56 4.73 7.26
N ARG A 23 7.77 5.76 8.11
CA ARG A 23 6.91 6.02 9.28
C ARG A 23 5.48 6.37 8.84
N LYS A 24 5.33 7.22 7.82
CA LYS A 24 4.01 7.58 7.28
C LYS A 24 3.37 6.40 6.56
N ALA A 25 4.15 5.66 5.76
CA ALA A 25 3.66 4.45 5.08
C ALA A 25 3.12 3.43 6.09
N ALA A 26 3.87 3.17 7.17
CA ALA A 26 3.46 2.29 8.25
C ALA A 26 2.13 2.74 8.89
N ALA A 27 1.99 4.04 9.17
CA ALA A 27 0.75 4.59 9.72
C ALA A 27 -0.43 4.48 8.73
N MET A 28 -0.22 4.82 7.45
CA MET A 28 -1.27 4.78 6.43
C MET A 28 -1.76 3.36 6.14
N LEU A 29 -0.86 2.38 6.14
CA LEU A 29 -1.17 0.98 5.85
C LEU A 29 -1.46 0.15 7.11
N SER A 30 -1.39 0.75 8.30
CA SER A 30 -1.51 0.05 9.59
C SER A 30 -0.53 -1.13 9.72
N LEU A 31 0.73 -0.92 9.36
CA LEU A 31 1.81 -1.90 9.41
C LEU A 31 2.88 -1.51 10.43
N ALA A 32 3.71 -2.46 10.85
CA ALA A 32 4.95 -2.16 11.54
C ALA A 32 5.97 -1.54 10.56
N ARG A 33 6.86 -0.67 11.05
CA ARG A 33 7.92 -0.07 10.22
C ARG A 33 8.85 -1.12 9.62
N ASP A 34 9.15 -2.18 10.37
CA ASP A 34 10.01 -3.27 9.89
C ASP A 34 9.35 -4.04 8.75
N THR A 35 8.01 -4.13 8.74
CA THR A 35 7.26 -4.70 7.61
C THR A 35 7.37 -3.82 6.37
N VAL A 36 7.33 -2.50 6.53
CA VAL A 36 7.54 -1.55 5.40
C VAL A 36 8.95 -1.71 4.83
N ALA A 37 9.97 -1.77 5.69
CA ALA A 37 11.34 -1.99 5.27
C ALA A 37 11.47 -3.30 4.49
N LYS A 38 10.94 -4.40 5.03
CA LYS A 38 10.91 -5.70 4.34
C LYS A 38 10.26 -5.63 2.96
N TYR A 39 9.12 -4.95 2.83
CA TYR A 39 8.41 -4.83 1.56
C TYR A 39 9.12 -3.95 0.53
N ARG A 40 9.94 -2.98 0.97
CA ARG A 40 10.80 -2.21 0.08
C ARG A 40 11.93 -3.06 -0.52
N ASP A 41 12.37 -4.09 0.19
CA ASP A 41 13.45 -4.98 -0.27
C ASP A 41 12.91 -6.17 -1.08
N GLU A 42 11.82 -6.79 -0.64
CA GLU A 42 11.30 -8.05 -1.19
C GLU A 42 10.06 -7.90 -2.09
N GLY A 43 9.41 -6.73 -2.05
CA GLY A 43 8.07 -6.54 -2.59
C GLY A 43 6.97 -6.85 -1.58
N ALA A 44 5.74 -6.48 -1.92
CA ALA A 44 4.59 -6.61 -1.01
C ALA A 44 3.49 -7.50 -1.59
N PRO A 45 2.69 -8.18 -0.76
CA PRO A 45 1.50 -8.90 -1.22
C PRO A 45 0.53 -8.01 -2.02
N LEU A 46 -0.20 -8.60 -2.97
CA LEU A 46 -1.10 -7.84 -3.85
C LEU A 46 -2.12 -6.99 -3.07
N TYR A 47 -2.64 -7.49 -1.94
CA TYR A 47 -3.59 -6.72 -1.12
C TYR A 47 -2.99 -5.43 -0.54
N ILE A 48 -1.67 -5.39 -0.31
CA ILE A 48 -0.97 -4.16 0.05
C ILE A 48 -0.93 -3.21 -1.14
N GLY A 49 -0.63 -3.71 -2.34
CA GLY A 49 -0.70 -2.92 -3.56
C GLY A 49 -2.08 -2.30 -3.81
N LEU A 50 -3.15 -3.06 -3.54
CA LEU A 50 -4.53 -2.55 -3.61
C LEU A 50 -4.78 -1.46 -2.56
N ALA A 51 -4.28 -1.61 -1.33
CA ALA A 51 -4.37 -0.57 -0.30
C ALA A 51 -3.59 0.70 -0.70
N CYS A 52 -2.38 0.55 -1.25
CA CYS A 52 -1.59 1.66 -1.80
C CYS A 52 -2.36 2.41 -2.90
N ALA A 53 -2.98 1.68 -3.83
CA ALA A 53 -3.79 2.27 -4.90
C ALA A 53 -5.03 2.97 -4.34
N ALA A 54 -5.74 2.37 -3.38
CA ALA A 54 -6.90 2.99 -2.74
C ALA A 54 -6.52 4.32 -2.05
N LEU A 55 -5.41 4.35 -1.31
CA LEU A 55 -4.91 5.56 -0.67
C LEU A 55 -4.50 6.64 -1.68
N TYR A 56 -3.83 6.26 -2.77
CA TYR A 56 -3.44 7.20 -3.84
C TYR A 56 -4.65 7.83 -4.52
N HIS A 57 -5.67 7.03 -4.82
CA HIS A 57 -6.91 7.49 -5.46
C HIS A 57 -7.93 8.07 -4.48
N ARG A 58 -7.62 8.13 -3.18
CA ARG A 58 -8.54 8.57 -2.11
C ARG A 58 -9.88 7.84 -2.16
N LEU A 59 -9.83 6.53 -2.38
CA LEU A 59 -11.01 5.68 -2.36
C LEU A 59 -11.41 5.43 -0.92
N ASP A 60 -12.67 5.75 -0.61
CA ASP A 60 -13.24 5.41 0.69
C ASP A 60 -13.35 3.88 0.84
N PRO A 61 -13.21 3.35 2.06
CA PRO A 61 -13.54 1.96 2.33
C PRO A 61 -15.00 1.70 1.93
N PHE A 62 -15.25 0.47 1.44
CA PHE A 62 -16.60 0.07 1.04
C PHE A 62 -17.62 0.42 2.12
N SER A 63 -18.61 1.23 1.76
CA SER A 63 -19.71 1.61 2.64
C SER A 63 -21.03 1.14 2.05
N ALA A 64 -21.86 0.48 2.86
CA ALA A 64 -23.20 0.07 2.47
C ALA A 64 -24.08 1.26 2.06
N SER A 65 -23.79 2.48 2.53
CA SER A 65 -24.46 3.71 2.11
C SER A 65 -24.20 4.10 0.65
N ALA A 66 -23.22 3.48 -0.02
CA ALA A 66 -22.90 3.69 -1.42
C ALA A 66 -23.75 2.82 -2.37
N LEU A 67 -24.47 1.83 -1.85
CA LEU A 67 -25.44 1.03 -2.60
C LEU A 67 -26.80 1.76 -2.52
N LYS A 68 -27.17 2.47 -3.57
CA LYS A 68 -28.53 3.01 -3.77
C LYS A 68 -29.37 2.04 -4.59
#